data_AF-A0A7K2NTU6-F1
#
_entry.id   AF-A0A7K2NTU6-F1
#
_cell.length_a   1.000
_cell.length_b   1.000
_cell.length_c   1.000
_cell.angle_alpha   90.00
_cell.angle_beta   90.00
_cell.angle_gamma   90.00
#
_symmetry.space_group_name_H-M   'P 1'
#
loop_
_entity.id
_entity.type
_entity.pdbx_description
1 polymer ?
#
loop_
_entity_poly.entity_id
_entity_poly.type
_entity_poly.pdbx_seq_one_letter_code
_entity_poly.pdbx_strand_id
1 'polypeptide(L)'
;VDGVMKKALPLTSKYAWLYGAEASPGNSPGAGAPRHIYDEAHIMLGETVPAGSTIRLQKDAANTSDYAIDFVNLEQVSAVPNPDPAAYAVPAGFTHQDVQNALDRVRMDTSGKLVGVYLPPGDYQTSSKFQVYGKAVQVVGAGPWFTKFHAPTTQDNTDIGFRAEASAKGSTFANFAYFGNYTSRIDGPGKVFDFSNTSDIVIDNIWNEHMVCLYWGANTDRMTIRNSRIRNMFADGINMTNGSTDNLVSNNDARATGDDSFALFSAIDAGGADMKNNLYENLTTTLTWRAAGLAVYGGYNNTFRNIHIADTLVYSGITISSLDFGYPMNGFGTD
;
A
#
# COMPACT_ATOMS: atom_id res chain seq x y z
N VAL A 1 7.44 9.25 27.96
CA VAL A 1 7.09 7.98 28.62
C VAL A 1 7.35 8.16 30.10
N ASP A 2 6.34 7.99 30.95
CA ASP A 2 6.45 8.10 32.41
C ASP A 2 7.08 9.43 32.86
N GLY A 3 6.61 10.53 32.27
CA GLY A 3 7.09 11.89 32.54
C GLY A 3 8.45 12.24 31.90
N VAL A 4 9.18 11.27 31.33
CA VAL A 4 10.47 11.48 30.69
C VAL A 4 10.30 11.64 29.18
N MET A 5 10.87 12.71 28.60
CA MET A 5 10.93 12.90 27.15
C MET A 5 11.80 11.82 26.51
N LYS A 6 11.28 11.14 25.47
CA LYS A 6 12.02 10.10 24.74
C LYS A 6 12.51 10.58 23.39
N LYS A 7 11.61 11.10 22.54
CA LYS A 7 11.93 11.65 21.22
C LYS A 7 10.95 12.77 20.86
N ALA A 8 11.41 13.68 19.99
CA ALA A 8 10.53 14.58 19.26
C ALA A 8 9.99 13.86 18.01
N LEU A 9 8.69 13.96 17.75
CA LEU A 9 8.05 13.41 16.56
C LEU A 9 8.00 14.48 15.48
N PRO A 10 8.71 14.32 14.34
CA PRO A 10 8.57 15.24 13.22
C PRO A 10 7.15 15.18 12.65
N LEU A 11 6.55 16.35 12.45
CA LEU A 11 5.23 16.48 11.82
C LEU A 11 5.38 17.26 10.51
N THR A 12 4.56 16.91 9.54
CA THR A 12 4.45 17.63 8.26
C THR A 12 2.99 17.63 7.83
N SER A 13 2.58 18.67 7.10
CA SER A 13 1.28 18.73 6.43
C SER A 13 1.43 18.55 4.91
N LYS A 14 2.60 18.09 4.43
CA LYS A 14 2.93 17.96 3.00
C LYS A 14 1.91 17.12 2.23
N TYR A 15 1.40 16.06 2.86
CA TYR A 15 0.54 15.06 2.22
C TYR A 15 -0.94 15.23 2.55
N ALA A 16 -1.25 15.96 3.62
CA ALA A 16 -2.60 16.41 3.95
C ALA A 16 -3.02 17.63 3.10
N TRP A 17 -4.25 18.08 3.32
CA TRP A 17 -4.85 19.28 2.76
C TRP A 17 -5.03 19.22 1.24
N LEU A 18 -6.11 18.55 0.84
CA LEU A 18 -6.67 18.68 -0.49
C LEU A 18 -7.80 19.72 -0.49
N TYR A 19 -8.11 20.30 -1.65
CA TYR A 19 -9.01 21.42 -1.80
C TYR A 19 -9.86 21.30 -3.06
N GLY A 20 -11.11 21.74 -2.98
CA GLY A 20 -12.01 21.84 -4.12
C GLY A 20 -13.03 20.71 -4.23
N ALA A 21 -13.43 20.39 -5.46
CA ALA A 21 -14.51 19.44 -5.72
C ALA A 21 -14.14 18.02 -5.28
N GLU A 22 -15.11 17.30 -4.72
CA GLU A 22 -14.92 15.93 -4.23
C GLU A 22 -14.37 14.98 -5.28
N ALA A 23 -14.89 15.03 -6.51
CA ALA A 23 -14.50 14.13 -7.59
C ALA A 23 -13.07 14.36 -8.11
N SER A 24 -12.48 15.54 -7.89
CA SER A 24 -11.13 15.88 -8.35
C SER A 24 -10.55 17.03 -7.52
N PRO A 25 -10.16 16.76 -6.26
CA PRO A 25 -9.59 17.80 -5.42
C PRO A 25 -8.11 18.01 -5.78
N GLY A 26 -7.65 19.26 -5.72
CA GLY A 26 -6.25 19.64 -5.90
C GLY A 26 -5.55 19.89 -4.57
N ASN A 27 -4.25 20.20 -4.59
CA ASN A 27 -3.45 20.51 -3.40
C ASN A 27 -3.18 22.02 -3.23
N SER A 28 -4.00 22.88 -3.86
CA SER A 28 -3.88 24.33 -3.77
C SER A 28 -5.04 24.90 -2.94
N PRO A 29 -4.78 25.70 -1.88
CA PRO A 29 -5.83 26.29 -1.05
C PRO A 29 -6.86 27.13 -1.83
N GLY A 30 -6.47 27.70 -2.98
CA GLY A 30 -7.36 28.46 -3.85
C GLY A 30 -8.39 27.62 -4.61
N ALA A 31 -8.26 26.28 -4.62
CA ALA A 31 -9.14 25.39 -5.37
C ALA A 31 -10.51 25.17 -4.72
N GLY A 32 -10.71 25.57 -3.45
CA GLY A 32 -12.00 25.52 -2.77
C GLY A 32 -11.89 25.07 -1.32
N ALA A 33 -12.96 24.44 -0.81
CA ALA A 33 -13.04 23.98 0.57
C ALA A 33 -12.02 22.85 0.87
N PRO A 34 -11.42 22.81 2.08
CA PRO A 34 -10.44 21.81 2.47
C PRO A 34 -11.06 20.42 2.69
N ARG A 35 -10.27 19.38 2.44
CA ARG A 35 -10.55 17.94 2.57
C ARG A 35 -9.25 17.20 2.89
N HIS A 36 -9.32 15.94 3.30
CA HIS A 36 -8.13 15.12 3.64
C HIS A 36 -7.19 15.86 4.63
N ILE A 37 -7.72 16.22 5.80
CA ILE A 37 -7.09 17.19 6.73
C ILE A 37 -6.24 16.56 7.85
N TYR A 38 -6.15 15.23 7.89
CA TYR A 38 -5.31 14.47 8.80
C TYR A 38 -4.30 13.64 8.01
N ASP A 39 -3.14 13.41 8.61
CA ASP A 39 -2.07 12.54 8.12
C ASP A 39 -1.47 11.81 9.31
N GLU A 40 -0.65 10.78 9.06
CA GLU A 40 0.00 10.00 10.10
C GLU A 40 1.48 10.37 10.28
N ALA A 41 1.98 10.20 11.50
CA ALA A 41 3.39 10.33 11.81
C ALA A 41 3.81 9.20 12.74
N HIS A 42 4.98 8.62 12.48
CA HIS A 42 5.45 7.44 13.17
C HIS A 42 6.88 7.59 13.67
N ILE A 43 7.19 7.02 14.84
CA ILE A 43 8.53 7.06 15.42
C ILE A 43 8.82 5.79 16.21
N MET A 44 9.99 5.21 15.97
CA MET A 44 10.52 4.14 16.81
C MET A 44 11.25 4.73 18.01
N LEU A 45 10.83 4.37 19.22
CA LEU A 45 11.42 4.89 20.46
C LEU A 45 12.83 4.33 20.73
N GLY A 46 13.15 3.14 20.20
CA GLY A 46 14.44 2.47 20.43
C GLY A 46 14.48 1.63 21.70
N GLU A 47 13.37 1.53 22.42
CA GLU A 47 13.17 0.70 23.61
C GLU A 47 11.74 0.15 23.62
N THR A 48 11.52 -0.99 24.27
CA THR A 48 10.18 -1.50 24.54
C THR A 48 9.59 -0.74 25.72
N VAL A 49 8.44 -0.11 25.52
CA VAL A 49 7.67 0.53 26.59
C VAL A 49 6.87 -0.55 27.33
N PRO A 50 7.07 -0.74 28.64
CA PRO A 50 6.34 -1.76 29.40
C PRO A 50 4.84 -1.49 29.47
N ALA A 51 4.05 -2.57 29.58
CA ALA A 51 2.62 -2.44 29.86
C ALA A 51 2.39 -1.70 31.18
N GLY A 52 1.44 -0.76 31.20
CA GLY A 52 1.14 0.11 32.34
C GLY A 52 1.91 1.43 32.36
N SER A 53 2.92 1.61 31.49
CA SER A 53 3.54 2.92 31.29
C SER A 53 2.57 3.95 30.68
N THR A 54 2.85 5.22 30.95
CA THR A 54 2.12 6.36 30.40
C THR A 54 2.86 6.97 29.20
N ILE A 55 2.14 7.13 28.08
CA ILE A 55 2.65 7.81 26.88
C ILE A 55 1.92 9.15 26.75
N ARG A 56 2.70 10.23 26.62
CA ARG A 56 2.19 11.60 26.45
C ARG A 56 2.81 12.20 25.21
N LEU A 57 1.97 12.64 24.28
CA LEU A 57 2.34 13.60 23.25
C LEU A 57 2.19 15.00 23.85
N GLN A 58 3.23 15.83 23.75
CA GLN A 58 3.29 17.14 24.40
C GLN A 58 3.73 18.20 23.39
N LYS A 59 2.94 19.28 23.28
CA LYS A 59 3.38 20.53 22.64
C LYS A 59 4.25 21.29 23.63
N ASP A 60 5.54 21.39 23.34
CA ASP A 60 6.46 22.19 24.16
C ASP A 60 6.29 23.69 23.88
N ALA A 61 6.67 24.54 24.83
CA ALA A 61 6.46 25.99 24.74
C ALA A 61 7.12 26.66 23.52
N ALA A 62 8.19 26.07 22.98
CA ALA A 62 8.87 26.56 21.78
C ALA A 62 8.15 26.18 20.48
N ASN A 63 7.22 25.21 20.50
CA ASN A 63 6.46 24.80 19.33
C ASN A 63 5.25 25.73 19.16
N THR A 64 5.28 26.56 18.11
CA THR A 64 4.21 27.51 17.78
C THR A 64 3.22 26.96 16.75
N SER A 65 3.39 25.74 16.25
CA SER A 65 2.51 25.14 15.22
C SER A 65 1.18 24.69 15.81
N ASP A 66 0.09 24.86 15.06
CA ASP A 66 -1.23 24.35 15.45
C ASP A 66 -1.48 22.98 14.82
N TYR A 67 -1.91 22.04 15.64
CA TYR A 67 -2.20 20.67 15.22
C TYR A 67 -3.23 20.04 16.16
N ALA A 68 -3.99 19.10 15.61
CA ALA A 68 -4.87 18.22 16.37
C ALA A 68 -4.23 16.82 16.45
N ILE A 69 -4.44 16.15 17.57
CA ILE A 69 -4.07 14.74 17.76
C ILE A 69 -5.38 13.98 17.84
N ASP A 70 -5.59 13.07 16.90
CA ASP A 70 -6.77 12.20 16.90
C ASP A 70 -6.57 11.02 17.87
N PHE A 71 -5.69 10.08 17.51
CA PHE A 71 -5.35 8.94 18.35
C PHE A 71 -3.88 8.52 18.17
N VAL A 72 -3.46 7.51 18.93
CA VAL A 72 -2.12 6.90 18.86
C VAL A 72 -2.27 5.38 18.72
N ASN A 73 -1.56 4.79 17.76
CA ASN A 73 -1.32 3.35 17.72
C ASN A 73 0.04 3.03 18.36
N LEU A 74 0.10 1.91 19.09
CA LEU A 74 1.31 1.41 19.73
C LEU A 74 1.56 -0.01 19.26
N GLU A 75 2.82 -0.30 18.95
CA GLU A 75 3.21 -1.61 18.45
C GLU A 75 4.59 -2.00 19.02
N GLN A 76 4.72 -3.26 19.45
CA GLN A 76 6.01 -3.85 19.76
C GLN A 76 6.54 -4.57 18.51
N VAL A 77 7.76 -4.23 18.09
CA VAL A 77 8.31 -4.67 16.81
C VAL A 77 9.72 -5.21 16.99
N SER A 78 10.10 -6.16 16.13
CA SER A 78 11.43 -6.75 16.07
C SER A 78 11.83 -6.98 14.61
N ALA A 79 13.11 -6.80 14.29
CA ALA A 79 13.60 -7.05 12.95
C ALA A 79 13.61 -8.56 12.63
N VAL A 80 13.23 -8.90 11.41
CA VAL A 80 13.26 -10.27 10.88
C VAL A 80 14.62 -10.50 10.20
N PRO A 81 15.40 -11.54 10.58
CA PRO A 81 16.69 -11.82 9.96
C PRO A 81 16.53 -12.38 8.54
N ASN A 82 17.65 -12.45 7.80
CA ASN A 82 17.70 -13.13 6.51
C ASN A 82 17.26 -14.60 6.68
N PRO A 83 16.22 -15.09 5.96
CA PRO A 83 15.73 -16.46 6.11
C PRO A 83 16.80 -17.52 5.80
N ASP A 84 17.66 -17.25 4.82
CA ASP A 84 18.80 -18.09 4.45
C ASP A 84 19.88 -17.25 3.72
N PRO A 85 20.96 -16.86 4.42
CA PRO A 85 22.06 -16.10 3.81
C PRO A 85 22.71 -16.74 2.59
N ALA A 86 22.56 -18.06 2.39
CA ALA A 86 23.10 -18.75 1.23
C ALA A 86 22.15 -18.70 0.01
N ALA A 87 20.85 -18.54 0.22
CA ALA A 87 19.82 -18.54 -0.82
C ALA A 87 19.25 -17.16 -1.16
N TYR A 88 19.58 -16.13 -0.36
CA TYR A 88 19.13 -14.76 -0.57
C TYR A 88 20.28 -13.82 -0.94
N ALA A 89 20.16 -13.14 -2.08
CA ALA A 89 21.04 -12.04 -2.42
C ALA A 89 20.75 -10.85 -1.49
N VAL A 90 21.80 -10.14 -1.07
CA VAL A 90 21.69 -8.89 -0.31
C VAL A 90 22.20 -7.76 -1.20
N PRO A 91 21.45 -6.64 -1.36
CA PRO A 91 21.94 -5.46 -2.06
C PRO A 91 23.26 -4.96 -1.48
N ALA A 92 24.14 -4.42 -2.33
CA ALA A 92 25.42 -3.85 -1.88
C ALA A 92 25.27 -2.52 -1.12
N GLY A 93 24.08 -1.94 -1.15
CA GLY A 93 23.73 -0.67 -0.54
C GLY A 93 22.23 -0.42 -0.58
N PHE A 94 21.84 0.82 -0.27
CA PHE A 94 20.44 1.23 -0.14
C PHE A 94 19.92 2.02 -1.35
N THR A 95 20.64 2.02 -2.47
CA THR A 95 20.18 2.72 -3.69
C THR A 95 19.24 1.85 -4.51
N HIS A 96 18.45 2.48 -5.38
CA HIS A 96 17.63 1.77 -6.38
C HIS A 96 18.47 0.77 -7.18
N GLN A 97 19.65 1.18 -7.66
CA GLN A 97 20.48 0.30 -8.48
C GLN A 97 21.02 -0.90 -7.68
N ASP A 98 21.34 -0.73 -6.40
CA ASP A 98 21.81 -1.85 -5.56
C ASP A 98 20.73 -2.93 -5.40
N VAL A 99 19.47 -2.51 -5.21
CA VAL A 99 18.33 -3.43 -5.09
C VAL A 99 18.03 -4.09 -6.44
N GLN A 100 18.03 -3.32 -7.54
CA GLN A 100 17.83 -3.87 -8.87
C GLN A 100 18.93 -4.87 -9.24
N ASN A 101 20.19 -4.58 -8.91
CA ASN A 101 21.31 -5.51 -9.09
C ASN A 101 21.14 -6.82 -8.31
N ALA A 102 20.58 -6.76 -7.09
CA ALA A 102 20.27 -7.96 -6.32
C ALA A 102 19.15 -8.79 -6.96
N LEU A 103 18.09 -8.14 -7.46
CA LEU A 103 17.02 -8.80 -8.23
C LEU A 103 17.58 -9.48 -9.48
N ASP A 104 18.43 -8.77 -10.23
CA ASP A 104 19.08 -9.30 -11.43
C ASP A 104 20.01 -10.47 -11.12
N ARG A 105 20.75 -10.42 -10.00
CA ARG A 105 21.59 -11.54 -9.55
C ARG A 105 20.75 -12.78 -9.29
N VAL A 106 19.58 -12.65 -8.66
CA VAL A 106 18.67 -13.79 -8.47
C VAL A 106 18.20 -14.26 -9.83
N ARG A 107 17.64 -13.38 -10.67
CA ARG A 107 17.13 -13.73 -12.02
C ARG A 107 18.16 -14.48 -12.88
N MET A 108 19.42 -14.05 -12.87
CA MET A 108 20.50 -14.63 -13.67
C MET A 108 21.16 -15.87 -13.05
N ASP A 109 20.84 -16.24 -11.81
CA ASP A 109 21.39 -17.43 -11.17
C ASP A 109 20.92 -18.72 -11.87
N THR A 110 21.86 -19.40 -12.52
CA THR A 110 21.66 -20.68 -13.19
C THR A 110 21.91 -21.89 -12.29
N SER A 111 22.48 -21.68 -11.09
CA SER A 111 22.72 -22.77 -10.13
C SER A 111 21.44 -23.23 -9.42
N GLY A 112 20.40 -22.40 -9.44
CA GLY A 112 19.15 -22.64 -8.72
C GLY A 112 19.27 -22.43 -7.20
N LYS A 113 20.40 -21.88 -6.74
CA LYS A 113 20.67 -21.65 -5.32
C LYS A 113 19.97 -20.41 -4.79
N LEU A 114 19.85 -19.36 -5.61
CA LEU A 114 19.22 -18.11 -5.21
C LEU A 114 17.71 -18.14 -5.45
N VAL A 115 16.97 -17.99 -4.36
CA VAL A 115 15.49 -17.95 -4.34
C VAL A 115 14.95 -16.53 -4.17
N GLY A 116 15.76 -15.60 -3.68
CA GLY A 116 15.26 -14.30 -3.24
C GLY A 116 16.29 -13.20 -3.03
N VAL A 117 15.78 -12.02 -2.74
CA VAL A 117 16.53 -10.85 -2.26
C VAL A 117 16.10 -10.59 -0.82
N TYR A 118 17.06 -10.58 0.10
CA TYR A 118 16.83 -10.10 1.46
C TYR A 118 17.24 -8.64 1.54
N LEU A 119 16.36 -7.80 2.09
CA LEU A 119 16.56 -6.38 2.30
C LEU A 119 16.79 -6.14 3.80
N PRO A 120 18.06 -5.96 4.27
CA PRO A 120 18.34 -5.63 5.66
C PRO A 120 17.63 -4.35 6.14
N PRO A 121 17.59 -4.09 7.45
CA PRO A 121 17.14 -2.81 7.98
C PRO A 121 17.87 -1.64 7.29
N GLY A 122 17.12 -0.65 6.85
CA GLY A 122 17.65 0.51 6.16
C GLY A 122 16.58 1.36 5.47
N ASP A 123 17.03 2.54 5.04
CA ASP A 123 16.25 3.52 4.28
C ASP A 123 16.71 3.50 2.81
N TYR A 124 15.93 2.84 1.97
CA TYR A 124 16.22 2.58 0.57
C TYR A 124 15.65 3.69 -0.30
N GLN A 125 16.51 4.32 -1.10
CA GLN A 125 16.11 5.41 -1.98
C GLN A 125 15.69 4.87 -3.34
N THR A 126 14.49 5.23 -3.82
CA THR A 126 13.97 4.81 -5.12
C THR A 126 13.51 6.01 -5.94
N SER A 127 13.61 5.90 -7.26
CA SER A 127 13.20 6.97 -8.20
C SER A 127 12.41 6.44 -9.40
N SER A 128 12.16 5.12 -9.42
CA SER A 128 11.45 4.40 -10.47
C SER A 128 10.97 3.04 -9.92
N LYS A 129 10.13 2.35 -10.69
CA LYS A 129 9.72 0.98 -10.37
C LYS A 129 10.85 -0.02 -10.62
N PHE A 130 11.06 -0.93 -9.66
CA PHE A 130 11.88 -2.12 -9.84
C PHE A 130 11.25 -3.06 -10.86
N GLN A 131 12.08 -3.70 -11.69
CA GLN A 131 11.63 -4.63 -12.71
C GLN A 131 11.85 -6.06 -12.24
N VAL A 132 10.78 -6.85 -12.22
CA VAL A 132 10.77 -8.26 -11.80
C VAL A 132 10.28 -9.13 -12.94
N TYR A 133 11.17 -9.95 -13.50
CA TYR A 133 10.88 -10.75 -14.69
C TYR A 133 11.84 -11.94 -14.80
N GLY A 134 11.59 -12.81 -15.77
CA GLY A 134 12.40 -13.98 -16.13
C GLY A 134 12.20 -15.18 -15.22
N LYS A 135 11.95 -14.98 -13.92
CA LYS A 135 11.60 -16.03 -12.96
C LYS A 135 10.96 -15.45 -11.70
N ALA A 136 10.34 -16.33 -10.90
CA ALA A 136 9.86 -15.99 -9.56
C ALA A 136 11.01 -15.55 -8.63
N VAL A 137 10.73 -14.59 -7.74
CA VAL A 137 11.68 -14.11 -6.71
C VAL A 137 10.96 -13.85 -5.40
N GLN A 138 11.63 -14.14 -4.28
CA GLN A 138 11.19 -13.73 -2.94
C GLN A 138 11.93 -12.46 -2.52
N VAL A 139 11.25 -11.31 -2.51
CA VAL A 139 11.76 -10.02 -2.01
C VAL A 139 11.29 -9.85 -0.57
N VAL A 140 12.19 -10.02 0.39
CA VAL A 140 11.85 -10.07 1.82
C VAL A 140 12.67 -9.05 2.60
N GLY A 141 11.99 -8.12 3.28
CA GLY A 141 12.63 -7.18 4.19
C GLY A 141 12.71 -7.67 5.63
N ALA A 142 13.31 -6.83 6.48
CA ALA A 142 13.46 -7.08 7.90
C ALA A 142 12.22 -6.66 8.73
N GLY A 143 11.12 -6.29 8.09
CA GLY A 143 9.89 -5.81 8.69
C GLY A 143 9.59 -4.35 8.29
N PRO A 144 8.31 -3.93 8.21
CA PRO A 144 7.94 -2.59 7.73
C PRO A 144 8.56 -1.42 8.50
N TRP A 145 8.81 -1.61 9.79
CA TRP A 145 9.49 -0.60 10.62
C TRP A 145 11.01 -0.51 10.37
N PHE A 146 11.61 -1.50 9.72
CA PHE A 146 13.06 -1.66 9.59
C PHE A 146 13.54 -1.48 8.16
N THR A 147 12.85 -2.06 7.17
CA THR A 147 13.16 -1.93 5.74
C THR A 147 12.17 -0.96 5.11
N LYS A 148 12.64 0.24 4.74
CA LYS A 148 11.76 1.32 4.26
C LYS A 148 12.25 1.83 2.91
N PHE A 149 11.41 1.75 1.88
CA PHE A 149 11.63 2.44 0.62
C PHE A 149 11.07 3.86 0.69
N HIS A 150 11.80 4.81 0.11
CA HIS A 150 11.43 6.23 0.06
C HIS A 150 11.50 6.76 -1.36
N ALA A 151 10.46 7.51 -1.73
CA ALA A 151 10.50 8.40 -2.88
C ALA A 151 11.54 9.53 -2.70
N PRO A 152 12.00 10.19 -3.78
CA PRO A 152 12.93 11.30 -3.68
C PRO A 152 12.29 12.49 -2.95
N THR A 153 13.00 13.07 -1.98
CA THR A 153 12.50 14.20 -1.18
C THR A 153 12.48 15.53 -1.93
N THR A 154 13.16 15.63 -3.07
CA THR A 154 13.26 16.84 -3.90
C THR A 154 12.27 16.84 -5.06
N GLN A 155 11.36 15.87 -5.10
CA GLN A 155 10.32 15.70 -6.12
C GLN A 155 8.99 15.43 -5.44
N ASP A 156 7.91 15.58 -6.21
CA ASP A 156 6.57 15.16 -5.83
C ASP A 156 6.01 14.24 -6.92
N ASN A 157 5.14 13.32 -6.52
CA ASN A 157 4.39 12.40 -7.39
C ASN A 157 5.27 11.49 -8.28
N THR A 158 6.35 10.95 -7.73
CA THR A 158 7.27 10.05 -8.44
C THR A 158 6.71 8.62 -8.49
N ASP A 159 6.61 8.05 -9.69
CA ASP A 159 6.13 6.67 -9.89
C ASP A 159 7.20 5.64 -9.48
N ILE A 160 7.05 5.11 -8.27
CA ILE A 160 7.93 4.13 -7.65
C ILE A 160 7.16 2.86 -7.27
N GLY A 161 7.88 1.78 -6.98
CA GLY A 161 7.26 0.49 -6.64
C GLY A 161 7.86 -0.67 -7.42
N PHE A 162 7.01 -1.60 -7.83
CA PHE A 162 7.38 -2.80 -8.58
C PHE A 162 6.53 -2.96 -9.83
N ARG A 163 7.17 -3.40 -10.92
CA ARG A 163 6.53 -4.05 -12.08
C ARG A 163 6.93 -5.51 -12.11
N ALA A 164 5.97 -6.39 -12.33
CA ALA A 164 6.20 -7.82 -12.49
C ALA A 164 5.64 -8.28 -13.84
N GLU A 165 6.45 -8.99 -14.62
CA GLU A 165 5.98 -9.66 -15.83
C GLU A 165 5.30 -11.00 -15.48
N ALA A 166 4.58 -11.59 -16.44
CA ALA A 166 4.02 -12.94 -16.32
C ALA A 166 5.07 -14.00 -15.97
N SER A 167 6.31 -13.80 -16.42
CA SER A 167 7.46 -14.67 -16.12
C SER A 167 7.86 -14.67 -14.65
N ALA A 168 7.42 -13.66 -13.88
CA ALA A 168 7.62 -13.55 -12.43
C ALA A 168 6.46 -14.09 -11.59
N LYS A 169 5.50 -14.82 -12.19
CA LYS A 169 4.46 -15.55 -11.44
C LYS A 169 5.05 -16.35 -10.27
N GLY A 170 4.37 -16.41 -9.14
CA GLY A 170 4.89 -17.08 -7.94
C GLY A 170 5.84 -16.24 -7.08
N SER A 171 6.10 -14.98 -7.44
CA SER A 171 6.95 -14.10 -6.63
C SER A 171 6.33 -13.74 -5.29
N THR A 172 7.15 -13.36 -4.32
CA THR A 172 6.70 -12.87 -3.01
C THR A 172 7.33 -11.52 -2.71
N PHE A 173 6.55 -10.60 -2.17
CA PHE A 173 6.99 -9.30 -1.68
C PHE A 173 6.53 -9.17 -0.23
N ALA A 174 7.47 -9.15 0.71
CA ALA A 174 7.10 -9.17 2.12
C ALA A 174 7.99 -8.36 3.06
N ASN A 175 7.41 -7.93 4.18
CA ASN A 175 8.12 -7.37 5.34
C ASN A 175 8.89 -6.07 5.06
N PHE A 176 8.30 -5.10 4.36
CA PHE A 176 8.91 -3.79 4.16
C PHE A 176 7.84 -2.68 4.04
N ALA A 177 8.28 -1.44 4.21
CA ALA A 177 7.45 -0.26 3.97
C ALA A 177 7.81 0.44 2.66
N TYR A 178 6.84 1.14 2.09
CA TYR A 178 6.98 1.93 0.86
C TYR A 178 6.33 3.31 1.05
N PHE A 179 7.16 4.34 1.25
CA PHE A 179 6.72 5.71 1.49
C PHE A 179 6.90 6.56 0.23
N GLY A 180 5.78 7.03 -0.30
CA GLY A 180 5.72 7.84 -1.50
C GLY A 180 5.97 9.33 -1.26
N ASN A 181 5.89 10.09 -2.35
CA ASN A 181 5.89 11.55 -2.33
C ASN A 181 4.70 12.13 -3.12
N TYR A 182 3.62 11.36 -3.29
CA TYR A 182 2.42 11.92 -3.91
C TYR A 182 1.79 12.97 -3.00
N THR A 183 1.30 14.05 -3.58
CA THR A 183 0.58 15.12 -2.86
C THR A 183 -0.83 15.33 -3.41
N SER A 184 -1.20 14.57 -4.45
CA SER A 184 -2.49 14.59 -5.10
C SER A 184 -2.67 13.32 -5.92
N ARG A 185 -3.92 13.02 -6.29
CA ARG A 185 -4.24 11.91 -7.19
C ARG A 185 -3.67 12.16 -8.58
N ILE A 186 -3.09 11.11 -9.17
CA ILE A 186 -2.78 11.04 -10.60
C ILE A 186 -3.29 9.69 -11.10
N ASP A 187 -4.20 9.71 -12.08
CA ASP A 187 -4.71 8.49 -12.71
C ASP A 187 -3.67 7.92 -13.69
N GLY A 188 -3.37 6.62 -13.57
CA GLY A 188 -2.30 5.95 -14.31
C GLY A 188 -1.14 5.50 -13.40
N PRO A 189 -0.15 6.34 -13.08
CA PRO A 189 0.98 6.00 -12.21
C PRO A 189 0.62 5.94 -10.72
N GLY A 190 1.60 5.61 -9.87
CA GLY A 190 1.53 5.81 -8.41
C GLY A 190 1.05 4.62 -7.60
N LYS A 191 0.89 3.45 -8.21
CA LYS A 191 0.60 2.21 -7.50
C LYS A 191 1.88 1.55 -7.04
N VAL A 192 2.03 1.11 -5.80
CA VAL A 192 3.25 0.38 -5.39
C VAL A 192 3.40 -0.90 -6.22
N PHE A 193 2.33 -1.68 -6.34
CA PHE A 193 2.25 -2.88 -7.15
C PHE A 193 1.26 -2.64 -8.29
N ASP A 194 1.80 -2.53 -9.51
CA ASP A 194 1.04 -2.26 -10.72
C ASP A 194 1.23 -3.43 -11.68
N PHE A 195 0.37 -4.45 -11.48
CA PHE A 195 0.54 -5.77 -12.07
C PHE A 195 -0.55 -6.08 -13.07
N SER A 196 -0.15 -6.74 -14.15
CA SER A 196 -1.09 -7.18 -15.17
C SER A 196 -0.67 -8.50 -15.76
N ASN A 197 -1.64 -9.36 -16.09
CA ASN A 197 -1.42 -10.66 -16.74
C ASN A 197 -0.40 -11.54 -16.00
N THR A 198 -0.47 -11.56 -14.67
CA THR A 198 0.40 -12.38 -13.82
C THR A 198 -0.42 -13.12 -12.77
N SER A 199 0.19 -14.05 -12.06
CA SER A 199 -0.54 -14.87 -11.09
C SER A 199 0.35 -15.42 -9.98
N ASP A 200 -0.29 -15.99 -8.96
CA ASP A 200 0.36 -16.73 -7.88
C ASP A 200 1.34 -15.87 -7.05
N ILE A 201 1.23 -14.54 -7.10
CA ILE A 201 2.11 -13.63 -6.34
C ILE A 201 1.55 -13.38 -4.95
N VAL A 202 2.44 -13.35 -3.96
CA VAL A 202 2.13 -13.02 -2.56
C VAL A 202 2.66 -11.63 -2.22
N ILE A 203 1.81 -10.79 -1.65
CA ILE A 203 2.16 -9.49 -1.04
C ILE A 203 1.77 -9.59 0.44
N ASP A 204 2.75 -9.56 1.35
CA ASP A 204 2.53 -9.87 2.77
C ASP A 204 3.23 -8.87 3.70
N ASN A 205 2.51 -8.33 4.67
CA ASN A 205 3.08 -7.44 5.68
C ASN A 205 3.81 -6.25 5.06
N ILE A 206 3.10 -5.53 4.17
CA ILE A 206 3.56 -4.27 3.58
C ILE A 206 2.93 -3.10 4.33
N TRP A 207 3.68 -2.03 4.54
CA TRP A 207 3.14 -0.75 5.00
C TRP A 207 3.39 0.30 3.93
N ASN A 208 2.36 0.90 3.36
CA ASN A 208 2.53 1.95 2.37
C ASN A 208 1.77 3.23 2.72
N GLU A 209 2.40 4.36 2.41
CA GLU A 209 1.79 5.69 2.56
C GLU A 209 2.12 6.61 1.40
N HIS A 210 1.27 7.63 1.19
CA HIS A 210 1.51 8.74 0.25
C HIS A 210 1.78 8.27 -1.19
N MET A 211 1.00 7.27 -1.59
CA MET A 211 0.96 6.69 -2.93
C MET A 211 -0.46 6.85 -3.48
N VAL A 212 -0.65 6.57 -4.77
CA VAL A 212 -2.00 6.55 -5.37
C VAL A 212 -2.74 5.29 -4.93
N CYS A 213 -2.13 4.11 -5.07
CA CYS A 213 -2.65 2.84 -4.54
C CYS A 213 -1.54 1.97 -3.93
N LEU A 214 -1.90 1.02 -3.06
CA LEU A 214 -0.99 -0.10 -2.77
C LEU A 214 -0.92 -1.00 -4.01
N TYR A 215 -2.09 -1.44 -4.48
CA TYR A 215 -2.20 -2.45 -5.51
C TYR A 215 -3.29 -2.11 -6.52
N TRP A 216 -2.93 -2.21 -7.81
CA TRP A 216 -3.90 -2.26 -8.91
C TRP A 216 -3.54 -3.44 -9.81
N GLY A 217 -4.44 -4.41 -9.86
CA GLY A 217 -4.27 -5.63 -10.65
C GLY A 217 -5.21 -5.66 -11.82
N ALA A 218 -4.69 -5.88 -13.03
CA ALA A 218 -5.51 -6.08 -14.23
C ALA A 218 -5.25 -7.50 -14.79
N ASN A 219 -6.27 -8.35 -14.78
CA ASN A 219 -6.13 -9.76 -15.17
C ASN A 219 -5.04 -10.48 -14.35
N THR A 220 -5.17 -10.42 -13.02
CA THR A 220 -4.26 -11.06 -12.08
C THR A 220 -4.96 -12.14 -11.27
N ASP A 221 -4.41 -13.34 -11.25
CA ASP A 221 -5.09 -14.51 -10.68
C ASP A 221 -4.34 -15.15 -9.53
N ARG A 222 -5.08 -15.72 -8.56
CA ARG A 222 -4.51 -16.45 -7.41
C ARG A 222 -3.49 -15.60 -6.63
N MET A 223 -3.70 -14.29 -6.62
CA MET A 223 -2.91 -13.35 -5.84
C MET A 223 -3.29 -13.48 -4.37
N THR A 224 -2.31 -13.32 -3.48
CA THR A 224 -2.55 -13.24 -2.03
C THR A 224 -2.01 -11.91 -1.52
N ILE A 225 -2.89 -11.01 -1.04
CA ILE A 225 -2.51 -9.72 -0.45
C ILE A 225 -2.96 -9.71 1.00
N ARG A 226 -2.01 -9.76 1.94
CA ARG A 226 -2.35 -9.89 3.37
C ARG A 226 -1.48 -9.13 4.35
N ASN A 227 -2.01 -8.98 5.57
CA ASN A 227 -1.32 -8.41 6.74
C ASN A 227 -0.78 -6.99 6.54
N SER A 228 -1.31 -6.24 5.58
CA SER A 228 -0.74 -4.97 5.16
C SER A 228 -1.45 -3.76 5.77
N ARG A 229 -0.71 -2.64 5.87
CA ARG A 229 -1.17 -1.34 6.36
C ARG A 229 -1.17 -0.36 5.18
N ILE A 230 -2.33 0.19 4.87
CA ILE A 230 -2.52 1.05 3.69
C ILE A 230 -2.99 2.41 4.19
N ARG A 231 -2.12 3.42 4.23
CA ARG A 231 -2.42 4.70 4.89
C ARG A 231 -2.32 5.87 3.92
N ASN A 232 -3.12 6.91 4.12
CA ASN A 232 -2.90 8.24 3.55
C ASN A 232 -2.70 8.20 2.02
N MET A 233 -3.67 7.61 1.32
CA MET A 233 -3.62 7.35 -0.12
C MET A 233 -4.37 8.41 -0.90
N PHE A 234 -4.02 8.56 -2.18
CA PHE A 234 -4.68 9.50 -3.09
C PHE A 234 -5.74 8.87 -4.00
N ALA A 235 -5.86 7.55 -4.01
CA ALA A 235 -6.96 6.80 -4.60
C ALA A 235 -7.21 5.53 -3.78
N ASP A 236 -7.54 4.43 -4.45
CA ASP A 236 -7.88 3.14 -3.87
C ASP A 236 -6.75 2.59 -2.99
N GLY A 237 -7.11 1.75 -2.01
CA GLY A 237 -6.11 0.92 -1.33
C GLY A 237 -5.66 -0.24 -2.22
N ILE A 238 -6.58 -1.16 -2.46
CA ILE A 238 -6.42 -2.33 -3.34
C ILE A 238 -7.58 -2.35 -4.33
N ASN A 239 -7.27 -2.40 -5.62
CA ASN A 239 -8.27 -2.65 -6.66
C ASN A 239 -7.86 -3.84 -7.54
N MET A 240 -8.82 -4.73 -7.79
CA MET A 240 -8.70 -5.86 -8.70
C MET A 240 -9.63 -5.61 -9.89
N THR A 241 -9.10 -5.68 -11.10
CA THR A 241 -9.83 -5.36 -12.32
C THR A 241 -9.61 -6.39 -13.42
N ASN A 242 -10.38 -6.30 -14.50
CA ASN A 242 -10.08 -6.96 -15.77
C ASN A 242 -9.91 -8.49 -15.68
N GLY A 243 -10.86 -9.18 -15.05
CA GLY A 243 -10.87 -10.64 -14.99
C GLY A 243 -10.03 -11.25 -13.88
N SER A 244 -9.47 -10.43 -12.99
CA SER A 244 -8.73 -10.93 -11.82
C SER A 244 -9.57 -11.91 -11.00
N THR A 245 -9.11 -13.15 -10.89
CA THR A 245 -9.91 -14.29 -10.40
C THR A 245 -9.16 -15.12 -9.35
N ASP A 246 -9.91 -15.78 -8.46
CA ASP A 246 -9.39 -16.65 -7.39
C ASP A 246 -8.40 -15.93 -6.44
N ASN A 247 -8.51 -14.61 -6.27
CA ASN A 247 -7.62 -13.84 -5.42
C ASN A 247 -8.06 -13.84 -3.95
N LEU A 248 -7.08 -13.72 -3.05
CA LEU A 248 -7.28 -13.56 -1.61
C LEU A 248 -6.76 -12.19 -1.16
N VAL A 249 -7.65 -11.36 -0.63
CA VAL A 249 -7.33 -10.11 0.07
C VAL A 249 -7.71 -10.29 1.53
N SER A 250 -6.73 -10.43 2.43
CA SER A 250 -7.03 -10.79 3.82
C SER A 250 -6.22 -10.10 4.89
N ASN A 251 -6.86 -9.78 6.03
CA ASN A 251 -6.17 -9.21 7.20
C ASN A 251 -5.40 -7.90 6.88
N ASN A 252 -5.98 -7.03 6.04
CA ASN A 252 -5.40 -5.74 5.71
C ASN A 252 -6.14 -4.63 6.45
N ASP A 253 -5.39 -3.61 6.88
CA ASP A 253 -5.92 -2.44 7.56
C ASP A 253 -5.64 -1.17 6.73
N ALA A 254 -6.70 -0.60 6.17
CA ALA A 254 -6.66 0.62 5.40
C ALA A 254 -7.13 1.82 6.24
N ARG A 255 -6.49 2.96 6.10
CA ARG A 255 -6.95 4.20 6.72
C ARG A 255 -6.64 5.41 5.86
N ALA A 256 -7.57 6.35 5.78
CA ALA A 256 -7.37 7.56 4.97
C ALA A 256 -7.07 7.27 3.49
N THR A 257 -7.80 6.33 2.87
CA THR A 257 -7.73 6.12 1.40
C THR A 257 -8.51 7.19 0.64
N GLY A 258 -8.03 7.51 -0.56
CA GLY A 258 -8.54 8.59 -1.40
C GLY A 258 -9.49 8.20 -2.52
N ASP A 259 -9.87 6.94 -2.49
CA ASP A 259 -11.00 6.34 -3.19
C ASP A 259 -11.29 5.03 -2.42
N ASP A 260 -11.97 4.08 -3.07
CA ASP A 260 -12.39 2.82 -2.47
C ASP A 260 -11.23 2.10 -1.74
N SER A 261 -11.37 1.86 -0.44
CA SER A 261 -10.26 1.24 0.31
C SER A 261 -9.96 -0.17 -0.18
N PHE A 262 -11.01 -0.92 -0.46
CA PHE A 262 -10.95 -2.23 -1.11
C PHE A 262 -11.97 -2.28 -2.23
N ALA A 263 -11.51 -2.56 -3.45
CA ALA A 263 -12.35 -2.55 -4.63
C ALA A 263 -12.18 -3.83 -5.46
N LEU A 264 -13.27 -4.17 -6.13
CA LEU A 264 -13.33 -5.14 -7.21
C LEU A 264 -14.11 -4.49 -8.36
N PHE A 265 -13.48 -4.35 -9.53
CA PHE A 265 -14.11 -3.73 -10.70
C PHE A 265 -14.00 -4.61 -11.95
N SER A 266 -15.12 -5.24 -12.32
CA SER A 266 -15.24 -6.16 -13.45
C SER A 266 -15.27 -5.48 -14.83
N ALA A 267 -14.38 -4.50 -15.03
CA ALA A 267 -14.08 -3.89 -16.32
C ALA A 267 -13.46 -4.93 -17.28
N ILE A 268 -13.56 -4.70 -18.59
CA ILE A 268 -12.98 -5.56 -19.65
C ILE A 268 -12.17 -4.77 -20.69
N ASP A 269 -11.95 -3.48 -20.43
CA ASP A 269 -11.22 -2.53 -21.27
C ASP A 269 -9.74 -2.88 -21.51
N ALA A 270 -9.13 -3.70 -20.65
CA ALA A 270 -7.78 -4.23 -20.79
C ALA A 270 -7.73 -5.75 -21.11
N GLY A 271 -8.74 -6.28 -21.81
CA GLY A 271 -8.75 -7.69 -22.27
C GLY A 271 -9.13 -8.71 -21.20
N GLY A 272 -9.80 -8.25 -20.14
CA GLY A 272 -10.25 -9.07 -19.03
C GLY A 272 -11.49 -9.92 -19.35
N ALA A 273 -11.64 -11.01 -18.60
CA ALA A 273 -12.86 -11.81 -18.55
C ALA A 273 -13.71 -11.45 -17.33
N ASP A 274 -14.70 -12.27 -17.00
CA ASP A 274 -15.48 -12.11 -15.77
C ASP A 274 -14.59 -12.18 -14.52
N MET A 275 -14.89 -11.34 -13.53
CA MET A 275 -14.26 -11.39 -12.21
C MET A 275 -15.00 -12.32 -11.26
N LYS A 276 -14.34 -13.39 -10.79
CA LYS A 276 -14.99 -14.37 -9.91
C LYS A 276 -14.09 -14.99 -8.86
N ASN A 277 -14.74 -15.66 -7.90
CA ASN A 277 -14.11 -16.46 -6.86
C ASN A 277 -13.09 -15.69 -5.99
N ASN A 278 -13.14 -14.36 -6.00
CA ASN A 278 -12.27 -13.56 -5.15
C ASN A 278 -12.80 -13.59 -3.72
N LEU A 279 -11.90 -13.67 -2.75
CA LEU A 279 -12.21 -13.65 -1.33
C LEU A 279 -11.55 -12.43 -0.67
N TYR A 280 -12.39 -11.54 -0.14
CA TYR A 280 -12.00 -10.38 0.64
C TYR A 280 -12.46 -10.63 2.08
N GLU A 281 -11.51 -10.76 3.01
CA GLU A 281 -11.85 -11.13 4.38
C GLU A 281 -10.98 -10.54 5.49
N ASN A 282 -11.54 -10.37 6.69
CA ASN A 282 -10.82 -9.86 7.85
C ASN A 282 -10.22 -8.47 7.56
N LEU A 283 -10.97 -7.60 6.89
CA LEU A 283 -10.48 -6.29 6.46
C LEU A 283 -10.94 -5.21 7.43
N THR A 284 -10.11 -4.21 7.64
CA THR A 284 -10.49 -2.98 8.34
C THR A 284 -10.26 -1.80 7.42
N THR A 285 -11.23 -0.90 7.36
CA THR A 285 -11.05 0.42 6.78
C THR A 285 -11.66 1.50 7.65
N THR A 286 -10.89 2.56 7.86
CA THR A 286 -11.30 3.71 8.67
C THR A 286 -10.97 5.01 7.93
N LEU A 287 -11.83 6.02 8.02
CA LEU A 287 -11.57 7.33 7.42
C LEU A 287 -11.33 7.27 5.90
N THR A 288 -12.06 6.46 5.13
CA THR A 288 -12.03 6.58 3.66
C THR A 288 -12.51 7.99 3.29
N TRP A 289 -11.59 8.85 2.84
CA TRP A 289 -11.88 10.28 2.71
C TRP A 289 -12.62 10.61 1.40
N ARG A 290 -12.60 9.68 0.45
CA ARG A 290 -13.38 9.70 -0.79
C ARG A 290 -13.83 8.28 -1.15
N ALA A 291 -15.01 8.16 -1.76
CA ALA A 291 -15.65 6.89 -2.14
C ALA A 291 -15.89 5.95 -0.94
N ALA A 292 -15.91 4.63 -1.14
CA ALA A 292 -16.41 3.68 -0.15
C ALA A 292 -15.30 2.96 0.64
N GLY A 293 -15.68 2.35 1.76
CA GLY A 293 -14.79 1.42 2.45
C GLY A 293 -14.57 0.13 1.65
N LEU A 294 -15.66 -0.41 1.09
CA LEU A 294 -15.66 -1.55 0.18
C LEU A 294 -16.51 -1.22 -1.04
N ALA A 295 -15.99 -1.48 -2.25
CA ALA A 295 -16.75 -1.34 -3.47
C ALA A 295 -16.69 -2.59 -4.36
N VAL A 296 -17.85 -2.98 -4.88
CA VAL A 296 -18.02 -4.13 -5.75
C VAL A 296 -18.77 -3.69 -7.00
N TYR A 297 -18.08 -3.74 -8.13
CA TYR A 297 -18.59 -3.35 -9.43
C TYR A 297 -18.64 -4.57 -10.36
N GLY A 298 -19.78 -5.27 -10.36
CA GLY A 298 -20.02 -6.46 -11.18
C GLY A 298 -19.28 -7.72 -10.73
N GLY A 299 -19.10 -8.65 -11.67
CA GLY A 299 -18.56 -9.99 -11.40
C GLY A 299 -19.58 -10.93 -10.74
N TYR A 300 -19.14 -12.14 -10.41
CA TYR A 300 -19.99 -13.16 -9.76
C TYR A 300 -19.17 -14.07 -8.84
N ASN A 301 -19.82 -14.77 -7.91
CA ASN A 301 -19.16 -15.70 -6.97
C ASN A 301 -17.96 -15.11 -6.19
N ASN A 302 -17.97 -13.80 -5.95
CA ASN A 302 -17.01 -13.13 -5.07
C ASN A 302 -17.55 -13.08 -3.64
N THR A 303 -16.69 -13.30 -2.65
CA THR A 303 -17.07 -13.33 -1.22
C THR A 303 -16.40 -12.18 -0.47
N PHE A 304 -17.19 -11.42 0.26
CA PHE A 304 -16.75 -10.33 1.14
C PHE A 304 -17.26 -10.60 2.55
N ARG A 305 -16.37 -10.85 3.52
CA ARG A 305 -16.78 -11.26 4.88
C ARG A 305 -15.87 -10.73 5.97
N ASN A 306 -16.42 -10.52 7.17
CA ASN A 306 -15.68 -10.01 8.33
C ASN A 306 -14.90 -8.72 8.01
N ILE A 307 -15.64 -7.66 7.64
CA ILE A 307 -15.06 -6.37 7.27
C ILE A 307 -15.57 -5.30 8.24
N HIS A 308 -14.65 -4.58 8.87
CA HIS A 308 -14.93 -3.42 9.71
C HIS A 308 -14.77 -2.13 8.90
N ILE A 309 -15.80 -1.30 8.86
CA ILE A 309 -15.82 -0.04 8.10
C ILE A 309 -16.31 1.06 9.04
N ALA A 310 -15.53 2.14 9.17
CA ALA A 310 -15.90 3.29 9.98
C ALA A 310 -15.45 4.61 9.35
N ASP A 311 -16.17 5.69 9.69
CA ASP A 311 -15.79 7.09 9.42
C ASP A 311 -15.58 7.46 7.93
N THR A 312 -16.31 6.81 7.02
CA THR A 312 -16.34 7.20 5.60
C THR A 312 -16.88 8.62 5.43
N LEU A 313 -16.14 9.50 4.73
CA LEU A 313 -16.46 10.94 4.73
C LEU A 313 -17.57 11.37 3.78
N VAL A 314 -17.63 10.80 2.57
CA VAL A 314 -18.45 11.35 1.47
C VAL A 314 -19.29 10.34 0.71
N TYR A 315 -19.16 9.05 1.03
CA TYR A 315 -19.84 7.95 0.35
C TYR A 315 -20.31 6.87 1.34
N SER A 316 -20.87 5.77 0.82
CA SER A 316 -21.32 4.63 1.62
C SER A 316 -20.15 3.86 2.23
N GLY A 317 -20.40 3.14 3.33
CA GLY A 317 -19.44 2.15 3.81
C GLY A 317 -19.21 1.04 2.78
N ILE A 318 -20.28 0.52 2.17
CA ILE A 318 -20.25 -0.50 1.12
C ILE A 318 -20.98 0.02 -0.12
N THR A 319 -20.33 -0.06 -1.29
CA THR A 319 -20.93 0.19 -2.61
C THR A 319 -21.07 -1.13 -3.36
N ILE A 320 -22.28 -1.42 -3.83
CA ILE A 320 -22.56 -2.53 -4.75
C ILE A 320 -23.24 -1.89 -5.95
N SER A 321 -22.58 -1.89 -7.11
CA SER A 321 -23.02 -1.11 -8.26
C SER A 321 -22.75 -1.82 -9.58
N SER A 322 -23.63 -1.61 -10.55
CA SER A 322 -23.44 -2.03 -11.94
C SER A 322 -23.16 -0.84 -12.86
N LEU A 323 -22.72 0.30 -12.29
CA LEU A 323 -22.28 1.45 -13.07
C LEU A 323 -20.95 1.13 -13.75
N ASP A 324 -20.88 1.37 -15.05
CA ASP A 324 -19.74 1.03 -15.91
C ASP A 324 -18.64 2.12 -15.91
N PHE A 325 -18.94 3.30 -15.37
CA PHE A 325 -18.09 4.48 -15.36
C PHE A 325 -17.55 4.89 -16.75
N GLY A 326 -18.27 4.53 -17.82
CA GLY A 326 -17.84 4.75 -19.20
C GLY A 326 -16.81 3.74 -19.74
N TYR A 327 -16.53 2.66 -18.99
CA TYR A 327 -15.68 1.56 -19.43
C TYR A 327 -16.52 0.34 -19.82
N PRO A 328 -16.12 -0.43 -20.84
CA PRO A 328 -16.66 -1.78 -21.03
C PRO A 328 -16.57 -2.59 -19.72
N MET A 329 -17.69 -3.13 -19.25
CA MET A 329 -17.79 -3.84 -17.97
C MET A 329 -18.76 -5.02 -18.09
N ASN A 330 -18.42 -6.12 -17.42
CA ASN A 330 -19.38 -7.18 -17.13
C ASN A 330 -20.09 -6.87 -15.82
N GLY A 331 -21.42 -6.75 -15.87
CA GLY A 331 -22.27 -6.53 -14.69
C GLY A 331 -22.25 -7.72 -13.72
N PHE A 332 -23.22 -7.76 -12.81
CA PHE A 332 -23.38 -8.93 -11.95
C PHE A 332 -23.93 -10.11 -12.76
N GLY A 333 -23.22 -11.23 -12.73
CA GLY A 333 -23.56 -12.48 -13.42
C GLY A 333 -24.20 -13.52 -12.49
N THR A 334 -24.82 -14.55 -13.07
CA THR A 334 -25.53 -15.59 -12.31
C THR A 334 -24.77 -16.89 -12.12
N ASP A 335 -23.77 -17.22 -12.95
CA ASP A 335 -22.75 -18.30 -12.81
C ASP A 335 -21.96 -18.48 -14.13
#